data_AF-A0A7M7NV42-F1
#
_entry.id   AF-A0A7M7NV42-F1
#
_cell.length_a   1.000
_cell.length_b   1.000
_cell.length_c   1.000
_cell.angle_alpha   90.00
_cell.angle_beta   90.00
_cell.angle_gamma   90.00
#
_symmetry.space_group_name_H-M   'P 1'
#
loop_
_entity.id
_entity.type
_entity.pdbx_description
1 polymer ?
#
loop_
_entity_poly.entity_id
_entity_poly.type
_entity_poly.pdbx_seq_one_letter_code
_entity_poly.pdbx_strand_id
1 'polypeptide(L)'
;MAAIGYIVTRGTLGPSAELQSRYAVKVFKKELQLPSRSEMLADIKKRRDGVMQEYNQDTPKIHPTKYNDELAQAIGALPSFWSLLLSDPKLAYHFYFGPAYPTWYMLMGSHSRPDARQRILQSGEDMVHEITLKTVRPRAQKELQRTRIIPMRLVALCFIGFFLAVLLWT
;
A
#
# COMPACT_ATOMS: atom_id res chain seq x y z
N MET A 1 -8.27 -3.57 26.12
CA MET A 1 -6.84 -3.22 26.05
C MET A 1 -6.35 -3.49 24.63
N ALA A 2 -5.42 -2.68 24.12
CA ALA A 2 -4.76 -2.92 22.83
C ALA A 2 -3.25 -2.71 23.02
N ALA A 3 -2.43 -3.61 22.45
CA ALA A 3 -0.98 -3.49 22.44
C ALA A 3 -0.55 -2.87 21.11
N ILE A 4 0.06 -1.69 21.14
CA ILE A 4 0.50 -0.94 19.96
C ILE A 4 2.02 -1.07 19.83
N GLY A 5 2.51 -1.29 18.62
CA GLY A 5 3.92 -1.47 18.31
C GLY A 5 4.50 -2.82 18.75
N TYR A 6 3.69 -3.72 19.32
CA TYR A 6 4.13 -5.04 19.78
C TYR A 6 4.15 -6.06 18.63
N ILE A 7 4.98 -5.78 17.62
CA ILE A 7 5.13 -6.59 16.41
C ILE A 7 6.59 -6.61 15.95
N VAL A 8 7.02 -7.73 15.39
CA VAL A 8 8.32 -7.84 14.71
C VAL A 8 8.08 -7.84 13.21
N THR A 9 8.35 -6.69 12.58
CA THR A 9 8.17 -6.48 11.14
C THR A 9 9.51 -6.36 10.43
N ARG A 10 9.57 -6.79 9.17
CA ARG A 10 10.74 -6.58 8.28
C ARG A 10 10.85 -5.15 7.77
N GLY A 11 9.87 -4.29 8.07
CA GLY A 11 9.82 -2.89 7.66
C GLY A 11 9.87 -1.90 8.83
N THR A 12 9.48 -0.66 8.56
CA THR A 12 9.41 0.39 9.58
C THR A 12 8.22 0.17 10.52
N LEU A 13 8.45 0.25 11.84
CA LEU A 13 7.41 0.07 12.85
C LEU A 13 6.39 1.22 12.88
N GLY A 14 6.83 2.47 12.66
CA GLY A 14 6.02 3.68 12.80
C GLY A 14 4.68 3.63 12.06
N PRO A 15 4.68 3.38 10.72
CA PRO A 15 3.44 3.24 9.94
C PRO A 15 2.49 2.15 10.46
N SER A 16 3.03 1.00 10.86
CA SER A 16 2.22 -0.09 11.38
C SER A 16 1.62 0.26 12.74
N ALA A 17 2.38 0.94 13.61
CA ALA A 17 1.89 1.42 14.91
C ALA A 17 0.77 2.46 14.74
N GLU A 18 0.89 3.37 13.76
CA GLU A 18 -0.17 4.35 13.44
C GLU A 18 -1.47 3.66 13.00
N LEU A 19 -1.40 2.68 12.11
CA LEU A 19 -2.57 1.89 11.70
C LEU A 19 -3.16 1.08 12.86
N GLN A 20 -2.32 0.48 13.71
CA GLN A 20 -2.77 -0.21 14.92
C GLN A 20 -3.53 0.74 15.85
N SER A 21 -3.04 1.97 16.03
CA SER A 21 -3.71 2.98 16.84
C SER A 21 -5.07 3.36 16.24
N ARG A 22 -5.16 3.60 14.92
CA ARG A 22 -6.43 3.92 14.24
C ARG A 22 -7.44 2.81 14.37
N TYR A 23 -7.01 1.56 14.15
CA TYR A 23 -7.85 0.38 14.32
C TYR A 23 -8.34 0.25 15.77
N ALA A 24 -7.44 0.34 16.75
CA ALA A 24 -7.78 0.22 18.17
C ALA A 24 -8.77 1.30 18.63
N VAL A 25 -8.60 2.55 18.20
CA VAL A 25 -9.54 3.64 18.50
C VAL A 25 -10.93 3.34 17.95
N LYS A 26 -11.05 2.85 16.71
CA LYS A 26 -12.35 2.46 16.14
C LYS A 26 -13.03 1.33 16.92
N VAL A 27 -12.25 0.35 17.39
CA VAL A 27 -12.76 -0.71 18.27
C VAL A 27 -13.24 -0.15 19.60
N PHE A 28 -12.46 0.71 20.26
CA PHE A 28 -12.83 1.30 21.54
C PHE A 28 -14.05 2.23 21.43
N LYS A 29 -14.21 2.93 20.30
CA LYS A 29 -15.40 3.72 20.00
C LYS A 29 -16.61 2.88 19.58
N LYS A 30 -16.48 1.55 19.50
CA LYS A 30 -17.51 0.61 19.02
C LYS A 30 -17.95 0.86 17.57
N GLU A 31 -17.13 1.58 16.79
CA GLU A 31 -17.32 1.75 15.34
C GLU A 31 -16.88 0.51 14.55
N LEU A 32 -16.06 -0.35 15.17
CA LEU A 32 -15.59 -1.59 14.60
C LEU A 32 -15.71 -2.70 15.65
N GLN A 33 -16.32 -3.82 15.29
CA GLN A 33 -16.46 -4.98 16.17
C GLN A 33 -15.35 -5.98 15.88
N LEU A 34 -14.76 -6.53 16.94
CA LEU A 34 -13.83 -7.64 16.82
C LEU A 34 -14.60 -8.92 16.46
N PRO A 35 -13.97 -9.85 15.73
CA PRO A 35 -14.56 -11.17 15.50
C PRO A 35 -14.69 -11.94 16.83
N SER A 36 -15.39 -13.06 16.78
CA SER A 36 -15.58 -13.91 17.95
C SER A 36 -14.26 -14.43 18.50
N ARG A 37 -14.25 -14.82 19.78
CA ARG A 37 -13.05 -15.40 20.43
C ARG A 37 -12.54 -16.63 19.69
N SER A 38 -13.44 -17.47 19.17
CA SER A 38 -13.06 -18.68 18.43
C SER A 38 -12.35 -18.33 17.12
N GLU A 39 -12.88 -17.37 16.36
CA GLU A 39 -12.26 -16.89 15.12
C GLU A 39 -10.89 -16.24 15.37
N MET A 40 -10.76 -15.41 16.42
CA MET A 40 -9.47 -14.82 16.78
C MET A 40 -8.42 -15.88 17.13
N LEU A 41 -8.78 -16.91 17.90
CA LEU A 41 -7.86 -18.00 18.24
C LEU A 41 -7.47 -18.84 17.02
N ALA A 42 -8.42 -19.07 16.11
CA ALA A 42 -8.16 -19.76 14.85
C ALA A 42 -7.21 -18.95 13.96
N ASP A 43 -7.38 -17.64 13.86
CA ASP A 43 -6.49 -16.74 13.10
C ASP A 43 -5.08 -16.70 13.72
N ILE A 44 -4.96 -16.61 15.04
CA ILE A 44 -3.67 -16.67 15.74
C ILE A 44 -2.94 -17.98 15.41
N LYS A 45 -3.64 -19.12 15.48
CA LYS A 45 -3.06 -20.42 15.14
C LYS A 45 -2.60 -20.46 13.69
N LYS A 46 -3.47 -20.06 12.76
CA LYS A 46 -3.17 -20.01 11.32
C LYS A 46 -1.93 -19.16 11.01
N ARG A 47 -1.82 -17.98 11.62
CA ARG A 47 -0.66 -17.08 11.42
C ARG A 47 0.63 -17.70 11.98
N ARG A 48 0.58 -18.33 13.16
CA ARG A 48 1.74 -19.02 13.73
C ARG A 48 2.19 -20.19 12.87
N ASP A 49 1.27 -21.05 12.47
CA ASP A 49 1.54 -22.21 11.62
C ASP A 49 2.14 -21.77 10.28
N GLY A 50 1.63 -20.69 9.68
CA GLY A 50 2.17 -20.13 8.44
C GLY A 50 3.59 -19.60 8.57
N VAL A 51 3.92 -18.89 9.66
CA VAL A 51 5.29 -18.41 9.92
C VAL A 51 6.25 -19.58 10.13
N MET A 52 5.81 -20.62 10.85
CA MET A 52 6.61 -21.82 11.07
C MET A 52 6.89 -22.56 9.75
N GLN A 53 5.88 -22.71 8.89
CA GLN A 53 6.03 -23.34 7.57
C GLN A 53 6.96 -22.56 6.63
N GLU A 54 6.84 -21.23 6.61
CA GLU A 54 7.61 -20.38 5.68
C GLU A 54 9.05 -20.14 6.14
N TYR A 55 9.29 -20.03 7.46
CA TYR A 55 10.56 -19.57 8.00
C TYR A 55 11.23 -20.53 8.98
N ASN A 56 10.59 -21.65 9.33
CA ASN A 56 11.06 -22.60 10.36
C ASN A 56 11.45 -21.89 11.67
N GLN A 57 10.63 -20.90 12.07
CA GLN A 57 10.84 -20.06 13.23
C GLN A 57 9.55 -19.92 14.01
N ASP A 58 9.65 -20.02 15.34
CA ASP A 58 8.52 -19.80 16.25
C ASP A 58 8.24 -18.30 16.51
N THR A 59 9.14 -17.41 16.07
CA THR A 59 8.95 -15.96 16.27
C THR A 59 8.02 -15.41 15.19
N PRO A 60 6.87 -14.81 15.56
CA PRO A 60 5.93 -14.24 14.59
C PRO A 60 6.59 -13.09 13.82
N LYS A 61 7.00 -13.35 12.58
CA LYS A 61 7.47 -12.32 11.65
C LYS A 61 6.30 -11.91 10.77
N ILE A 62 5.94 -10.63 10.82
CA ILE A 62 4.86 -10.11 9.98
C ILE A 62 5.42 -9.48 8.70
N HIS A 63 4.72 -9.73 7.60
CA HIS A 63 4.96 -9.00 6.35
C HIS A 63 4.27 -7.63 6.46
N PRO A 64 5.01 -6.50 6.42
CA PRO A 64 4.45 -5.17 6.70
C PRO A 64 3.29 -4.81 5.78
N THR A 65 3.42 -5.03 4.47
CA THR A 65 2.37 -4.67 3.50
C THR A 65 1.05 -5.40 3.78
N LYS A 66 1.07 -6.74 3.86
CA LYS A 66 -0.13 -7.54 4.13
C LYS A 66 -0.80 -7.15 5.45
N TYR A 67 -0.01 -7.01 6.51
CA TYR A 67 -0.53 -6.62 7.82
C TYR A 67 -1.16 -5.23 7.82
N ASN A 68 -0.48 -4.26 7.21
CA ASN A 68 -0.98 -2.90 7.12
C ASN A 68 -2.22 -2.81 6.22
N ASP A 69 -2.27 -3.58 5.13
CA ASP A 69 -3.43 -3.63 4.24
C ASP A 69 -4.65 -4.24 4.94
N GLU A 70 -4.48 -5.30 5.73
CA GLU A 70 -5.56 -5.88 6.55
C GLU A 70 -6.14 -4.84 7.53
N LEU A 71 -5.27 -4.11 8.25
CA LEU A 71 -5.70 -3.06 9.17
C LEU A 71 -6.37 -1.90 8.43
N ALA A 72 -5.75 -1.43 7.34
CA ALA A 72 -6.25 -0.32 6.54
C ALA A 72 -7.60 -0.66 5.89
N GLN A 73 -7.77 -1.89 5.41
CA GLN A 73 -9.04 -2.37 4.86
C GLN A 73 -10.13 -2.36 5.92
N ALA A 74 -9.84 -2.88 7.13
CA ALA A 74 -10.80 -2.92 8.21
C ALA A 74 -11.26 -1.53 8.67
N ILE A 75 -10.39 -0.51 8.59
CA ILE A 75 -10.74 0.88 8.92
C ILE A 75 -11.23 1.70 7.72
N GLY A 76 -11.33 1.11 6.52
CA GLY A 76 -11.76 1.79 5.29
C GLY A 76 -10.74 2.80 4.73
N ALA A 77 -9.46 2.64 5.04
CA ALA A 77 -8.36 3.50 4.58
C ALA A 77 -7.53 2.90 3.43
N LEU A 78 -7.77 1.64 3.06
CA LEU A 78 -7.10 1.00 1.92
C LEU A 78 -7.81 1.36 0.60
N PRO A 79 -7.15 2.02 -0.35
CA PRO A 79 -7.75 2.31 -1.65
C PRO A 79 -7.85 1.05 -2.51
N SER A 80 -8.93 0.97 -3.31
CA SER A 80 -9.10 -0.07 -4.31
C SER A 80 -8.43 0.33 -5.61
N PHE A 81 -7.64 -0.59 -6.19
CA PHE A 81 -6.97 -0.37 -7.47
C PHE A 81 -7.96 0.03 -8.58
N TRP A 82 -9.10 -0.66 -8.69
CA TRP A 82 -10.09 -0.39 -9.74
C TRP A 82 -10.77 0.96 -9.58
N SER A 83 -11.08 1.36 -8.33
CA SER A 83 -11.63 2.68 -8.04
C SER A 83 -10.63 3.79 -8.38
N LEU A 84 -9.36 3.59 -8.03
CA LEU A 84 -8.29 4.49 -8.42
C LEU A 84 -8.11 4.53 -9.94
N LEU A 85 -8.18 3.39 -10.63
CA LEU A 85 -7.96 3.32 -12.06
C LEU A 85 -9.00 4.16 -12.83
N LEU A 86 -10.25 4.17 -12.36
CA LEU A 86 -11.32 4.96 -12.96
C LEU A 86 -11.26 6.45 -12.61
N SER A 87 -10.83 6.79 -11.38
CA SER A 87 -10.82 8.18 -10.88
C SER A 87 -9.51 8.92 -11.13
N ASP A 88 -8.37 8.26 -10.95
CA ASP A 88 -7.03 8.78 -11.15
C ASP A 88 -6.08 7.66 -11.66
N PRO A 89 -6.06 7.40 -12.99
CA PRO A 89 -5.23 6.36 -13.58
C PRO A 89 -3.74 6.50 -13.27
N LYS A 90 -3.27 7.74 -13.09
CA LYS A 90 -1.87 8.01 -12.73
C LYS A 90 -1.58 7.51 -11.32
N LEU A 91 -2.46 7.82 -10.37
CA LEU A 91 -2.34 7.34 -9.00
C LEU A 91 -2.50 5.81 -8.92
N ALA A 92 -3.40 5.23 -9.71
CA ALA A 92 -3.58 3.77 -9.79
C ALA A 92 -2.31 3.05 -10.26
N TYR A 93 -1.64 3.59 -11.27
CA TYR A 93 -0.34 3.08 -11.72
C TYR A 93 0.69 3.12 -10.59
N HIS A 94 0.77 4.23 -9.84
CA HIS A 94 1.67 4.33 -8.69
C HIS A 94 1.28 3.39 -7.55
N PHE A 95 -0.01 3.12 -7.36
CA PHE A 95 -0.49 2.20 -6.31
C PHE A 95 -0.04 0.76 -6.58
N TYR A 96 -0.08 0.33 -7.85
CA TYR A 96 0.22 -1.05 -8.21
C TYR A 96 1.70 -1.28 -8.56
N PHE A 97 2.33 -0.35 -9.29
CA PHE A 97 3.70 -0.49 -9.79
C PHE A 97 4.73 0.32 -9.00
N GLY A 98 4.28 1.21 -8.11
CA GLY A 98 5.15 2.03 -7.29
C GLY A 98 5.47 1.38 -5.93
N PRO A 99 6.33 2.03 -5.13
CA PRO A 99 6.61 1.59 -3.77
C PRO A 99 5.37 1.68 -2.86
N ALA A 100 5.30 0.76 -1.89
CA ALA A 100 4.26 0.77 -0.87
C ALA A 100 4.55 1.84 0.21
N TYR A 101 4.21 3.09 -0.09
CA TYR A 101 4.34 4.22 0.83
C TYR A 101 3.28 4.17 1.95
N PRO A 102 3.65 4.45 3.21
CA PRO A 102 2.69 4.64 4.31
C PRO A 102 1.59 5.67 4.00
N THR A 103 1.90 6.66 3.17
CA THR A 103 0.98 7.71 2.72
C THR A 103 -0.26 7.17 1.99
N TRP A 104 -0.20 5.94 1.43
CA TRP A 104 -1.36 5.29 0.81
C TRP A 104 -2.55 5.17 1.77
N TYR A 105 -2.28 4.87 3.04
CA TYR A 105 -3.31 4.71 4.08
C TYR A 105 -3.85 6.04 4.63
N MET A 106 -3.38 7.17 4.08
CA MET A 106 -3.86 8.51 4.37
C MET A 106 -4.57 9.14 3.16
N LEU A 107 -4.75 8.42 2.05
CA LEU A 107 -5.48 8.94 0.90
C LEU A 107 -6.99 9.04 1.15
N MET A 108 -7.53 8.09 1.91
CA MET A 108 -8.97 7.98 2.15
C MET A 108 -9.28 7.42 3.53
N GLY A 109 -10.56 7.36 3.87
CA GLY A 109 -11.04 6.96 5.18
C GLY A 109 -10.95 8.09 6.20
N SER A 110 -11.16 7.75 7.48
CA SER A 110 -11.01 8.74 8.55
C SER A 110 -9.54 9.15 8.71
N HIS A 111 -9.32 10.46 8.91
CA HIS A 111 -7.99 11.08 8.98
C HIS A 111 -7.21 11.05 7.66
N SER A 112 -7.92 11.11 6.52
CA SER A 112 -7.29 11.33 5.23
C SER A 112 -6.60 12.70 5.19
N ARG A 113 -5.53 12.77 4.40
CA ARG A 113 -4.70 13.96 4.23
C ARG A 113 -4.82 14.49 2.80
N PRO A 114 -5.15 15.77 2.59
CA PRO A 114 -5.33 16.33 1.26
C PRO A 114 -4.04 16.31 0.43
N ASP A 115 -2.88 16.37 1.08
CA ASP A 115 -1.56 16.33 0.45
C ASP A 115 -1.07 14.91 0.13
N ALA A 116 -1.78 13.86 0.56
CA ALA A 116 -1.33 12.46 0.41
C ALA A 116 -1.07 12.09 -1.06
N ARG A 117 -1.98 12.47 -1.95
CA ARG A 117 -1.85 12.25 -3.40
C ARG A 117 -0.58 12.89 -3.95
N GLN A 118 -0.35 14.16 -3.63
CA GLN A 118 0.80 14.89 -4.14
C GLN A 118 2.11 14.25 -3.65
N ARG A 119 2.19 13.90 -2.37
CA ARG A 119 3.37 13.28 -1.76
C ARG A 119 3.73 11.94 -2.42
N ILE A 120 2.73 11.13 -2.75
CA ILE A 120 2.96 9.85 -3.46
C ILE A 120 3.58 10.09 -4.83
N LEU A 121 3.04 11.04 -5.59
CA LEU A 121 3.52 11.34 -6.95
C LEU A 121 4.93 11.94 -6.94
N GLN A 122 5.22 12.80 -5.95
CA GLN A 122 6.48 13.52 -5.79
C GLN A 122 7.58 12.67 -5.15
N SER A 123 7.26 11.64 -4.36
CA SER A 123 8.24 10.90 -3.57
C SER A 123 9.45 10.37 -4.38
N GLY A 124 9.24 9.94 -5.63
CA GLY A 124 10.35 9.53 -6.48
C GLY A 124 11.26 10.68 -6.91
N GLU A 125 10.69 11.85 -7.20
CA GLU A 125 11.46 13.05 -7.57
C GLU A 125 12.21 13.61 -6.36
N ASP A 126 11.56 13.64 -5.19
CA ASP A 126 12.15 14.05 -3.92
C ASP A 126 13.34 13.16 -3.55
N MET A 127 13.17 11.84 -3.66
CA MET A 127 14.24 10.87 -3.42
C MET A 127 15.44 11.14 -4.34
N VAL A 128 15.22 11.32 -5.64
CA VAL A 128 16.31 11.66 -6.59
C VAL A 128 16.96 12.99 -6.22
N HIS A 129 16.16 13.99 -5.85
CA HIS A 129 16.67 15.31 -5.49
C HIS A 129 17.58 15.26 -4.26
N GLU A 130 17.18 14.50 -3.24
CA GLU A 130 17.90 14.37 -1.97
C GLU A 130 19.18 13.53 -2.09
N ILE A 131 19.12 12.38 -2.76
CA ILE A 131 20.26 11.46 -2.83
C ILE A 131 21.26 11.81 -3.93
N THR A 132 20.85 12.59 -4.95
CA THR A 132 21.68 12.85 -6.13
C THR A 132 22.35 14.22 -6.06
N LEU A 133 23.65 14.24 -6.36
CA LEU A 133 24.42 15.47 -6.55
C LEU A 133 23.79 16.35 -7.63
N LYS A 134 23.85 17.68 -7.43
CA LYS A 134 23.28 18.69 -8.35
C LYS A 134 23.74 18.48 -9.81
N THR A 135 24.98 18.04 -10.01
CA THR A 135 25.58 17.81 -11.33
C THR A 135 24.96 16.63 -12.10
N VAL A 136 24.51 15.58 -11.40
CA VAL A 136 23.97 14.35 -12.01
C VAL A 136 22.44 14.33 -12.01
N ARG A 137 21.82 15.18 -11.19
CA ARG A 137 20.37 15.26 -11.00
C ARG A 137 19.54 15.39 -12.27
N PRO A 138 19.89 16.24 -13.27
CA PRO A 138 19.08 16.36 -14.49
C PRO A 138 18.98 15.04 -15.26
N ARG A 139 20.08 14.27 -15.29
CA ARG A 139 20.11 12.95 -15.91
C ARG A 139 19.27 11.96 -15.12
N ALA A 140 19.44 11.90 -13.80
CA ALA A 140 18.69 10.99 -12.93
C ALA A 140 17.17 11.25 -12.99
N GLN A 141 16.75 12.51 -13.02
CA GLN A 141 15.34 12.88 -13.19
C GLN A 141 14.78 12.43 -14.55
N LYS A 142 15.55 12.61 -15.63
CA LYS A 142 15.14 12.16 -16.96
C LYS A 142 14.98 10.64 -17.04
N GLU A 143 15.89 9.89 -16.43
CA GLU A 143 15.79 8.41 -16.35
C GLU A 143 14.60 7.97 -15.49
N LEU A 144 14.32 8.63 -14.37
CA LEU A 144 13.13 8.36 -13.56
C LEU A 144 11.84 8.63 -14.35
N GLN A 145 11.77 9.74 -15.09
CA GLN A 145 10.62 10.03 -15.95
C GLN A 145 10.48 9.00 -17.07
N ARG A 146 11.59 8.59 -17.68
CA ARG A 146 11.59 7.58 -18.74
C ARG A 146 11.08 6.23 -18.24
N THR A 147 11.57 5.76 -17.08
CA THR A 147 11.13 4.50 -16.47
C THR A 147 9.67 4.53 -16.05
N ARG A 148 9.10 5.69 -15.72
CA ARG A 148 7.64 5.86 -15.47
C ARG A 148 6.82 5.87 -16.75
N ILE A 149 7.24 6.61 -17.79
CA ILE A 149 6.42 6.86 -18.98
C ILE A 149 6.35 5.66 -19.95
N ILE A 150 7.46 4.94 -20.14
CA ILE A 150 7.51 3.80 -21.07
C ILE A 150 6.47 2.72 -20.73
N PRO A 151 6.43 2.16 -19.49
CA PRO A 151 5.44 1.15 -19.15
C PRO A 151 4.01 1.68 -19.21
N MET A 152 3.75 2.92 -18.79
CA MET A 152 2.43 3.53 -18.92
C MET A 152 1.95 3.56 -20.38
N ARG A 153 2.83 3.95 -21.32
CA ARG A 153 2.50 3.97 -22.75
C ARG A 153 2.29 2.58 -23.32
N LEU A 154 3.13 1.61 -22.96
CA LEU A 154 2.98 0.22 -23.39
C LEU A 154 1.66 -0.38 -22.91
N VAL A 155 1.32 -0.17 -21.63
CA VAL A 155 0.04 -0.62 -21.06
C VAL A 155 -1.13 0.03 -21.81
N ALA A 156 -1.09 1.33 -22.08
CA ALA A 156 -2.13 2.02 -22.83
C ALA A 156 -2.28 1.47 -24.27
N LEU A 157 -1.17 1.19 -24.96
CA LEU A 157 -1.18 0.59 -26.30
C LEU A 157 -1.77 -0.82 -26.30
N CYS A 158 -1.43 -1.65 -25.30
CA CYS A 158 -2.02 -2.98 -25.14
C CYS A 158 -3.53 -2.91 -24.89
N PHE A 159 -4.00 -1.96 -24.07
CA PHE A 159 -5.43 -1.76 -23.86
C PHE A 159 -6.14 -1.32 -25.16
N ILE A 160 -5.58 -0.37 -25.90
CA ILE A 160 -6.14 0.07 -27.19
C ILE A 160 -6.20 -1.10 -28.19
N GLY A 161 -5.12 -1.88 -28.30
CA GLY A 161 -5.07 -3.06 -29.17
C GLY A 161 -6.11 -4.11 -28.80
N PHE A 162 -6.32 -4.36 -27.50
CA PHE A 162 -7.35 -5.27 -27.01
C PHE A 162 -8.76 -4.77 -27.37
N PHE A 163 -9.08 -3.49 -27.16
CA PHE A 163 -10.38 -2.92 -27.52
C PHE A 163 -10.65 -2.98 -29.03
N LEU A 164 -9.64 -2.68 -29.85
CA LEU A 164 -9.77 -2.78 -31.31
C LEU A 164 -10.01 -4.23 -31.75
N ALA A 165 -9.32 -5.20 -31.16
CA ALA A 165 -9.52 -6.62 -31.47
C ALA A 165 -10.94 -7.09 -31.13
N VAL A 166 -11.50 -6.63 -29.99
CA VAL A 166 -12.89 -6.94 -29.61
C VAL A 166 -13.88 -6.32 -30.58
N LEU A 167 -13.71 -5.04 -30.96
CA LEU A 167 -14.59 -4.34 -31.89
C LEU A 167 -14.55 -4.90 -33.32
N LEU A 168 -13.41 -5.44 -33.76
CA LEU A 168 -13.26 -6.08 -35.07
C LEU A 168 -13.82 -7.50 -35.11
N TRP A 169 -14.06 -8.12 -33.95
CA TRP A 169 -14.61 -9.47 -33.82
C TRP A 169 -16.15 -9.49 -33.68
N THR A 170 -16.75 -8.37 -33.26
CA THR A 170 -18.20 -8.16 -33.16
C THR A 170 -18.78 -7.56 -34.42
#